data_AF-A0A242MUU8-F1
#
_entry.id   AF-A0A242MUU8-F1
#
_cell.length_a   1.000
_cell.length_b   1.000
_cell.length_c   1.000
_cell.angle_alpha   90.00
_cell.angle_beta   90.00
_cell.angle_gamma   90.00
#
_symmetry.space_group_name_H-M   'P 1'
#
loop_
_entity.id
_entity.type
_entity.pdbx_description
1 polymer ?
#
loop_
_entity_poly.entity_id
_entity_poly.type
_entity_poly.pdbx_seq_one_letter_code
_entity_poly.pdbx_strand_id
1 'polypeptide(L)'
;MPKAIAHPTDSRLLERCRERLVKAAARHGLKLRQNYNREAPRLAGQIGRYAHAKQYKRMRKALRTLRSRVGRVMRDVQRQVDRASDSGRVAYSSRMQPRWLNSSVPRKFRRSRSCRRTLTVSLR
;
A
#
# COMPACT_ATOMS: atom_id res chain seq x y z
N MET A 1 8.67 18.74 -35.47
CA MET A 1 9.46 17.70 -34.79
C MET A 1 9.67 18.09 -33.33
N PRO A 2 9.44 17.19 -32.35
CA PRO A 2 9.72 17.50 -30.95
C PRO A 2 11.23 17.48 -30.73
N LYS A 3 11.80 18.62 -30.33
CA LYS A 3 13.25 18.84 -30.21
C LYS A 3 13.80 18.46 -28.83
N ALA A 4 12.91 18.10 -27.90
CA ALA A 4 13.22 17.93 -26.48
C ALA A 4 12.64 16.61 -25.90
N ILE A 5 12.88 15.48 -26.58
CA ILE A 5 12.58 14.15 -26.02
C ILE A 5 13.86 13.61 -25.38
N ALA A 6 13.89 13.53 -24.05
CA ALA A 6 14.99 12.94 -23.33
C ALA A 6 14.79 11.42 -23.20
N HIS A 7 15.72 10.63 -23.74
CA HIS A 7 15.70 9.19 -23.59
C HIS A 7 15.97 8.78 -22.12
N PRO A 8 15.25 7.78 -21.59
CA PRO A 8 15.44 7.34 -20.21
C PRO A 8 16.80 6.65 -20.05
N THR A 9 17.54 7.04 -19.01
CA THR A 9 18.76 6.34 -18.56
C THR A 9 18.43 5.47 -17.36
N ASP A 10 19.06 4.30 -17.25
CA ASP A 10 18.90 3.39 -16.11
C ASP A 10 19.04 4.07 -14.75
N SER A 11 19.99 5.01 -14.60
CA SER A 11 20.17 5.76 -13.35
C SER A 11 18.97 6.63 -12.99
N ARG A 12 18.35 7.32 -13.98
CA ARG A 12 17.14 8.13 -13.79
C ARG A 12 15.93 7.26 -13.46
N LEU A 13 15.79 6.10 -14.13
CA LEU A 13 14.69 5.18 -13.86
C LEU A 13 14.76 4.63 -12.44
N LEU A 14 15.94 4.19 -12.00
CA LEU A 14 16.14 3.64 -10.66
C LEU A 14 15.89 4.68 -9.56
N GLU A 15 16.35 5.92 -9.76
CA GLU A 15 16.09 6.99 -8.79
C GLU A 15 14.60 7.32 -8.71
N ARG A 16 13.90 7.37 -9.84
CA ARG A 16 12.46 7.63 -9.85
C ARG A 16 11.65 6.50 -9.23
N CYS A 17 12.07 5.24 -9.43
CA CYS A 17 11.48 4.10 -8.74
C CYS A 17 11.64 4.23 -7.22
N ARG A 18 12.85 4.62 -6.75
CA ARG A 18 13.11 4.85 -5.33
C ARG A 18 12.18 5.92 -4.75
N GLU A 19 12.08 7.08 -5.41
CA GLU A 19 11.21 8.17 -4.96
C GLU A 19 9.75 7.73 -4.84
N ARG A 20 9.25 6.98 -5.84
CA ARG A 20 7.89 6.44 -5.83
C ARG A 20 7.67 5.47 -4.66
N LEU A 21 8.63 4.59 -4.38
CA LEU A 21 8.56 3.67 -3.25
C LEU A 21 8.52 4.41 -1.91
N VAL A 22 9.38 5.42 -1.73
CA VAL A 22 9.41 6.22 -0.50
C VAL A 22 8.09 6.99 -0.31
N LYS A 23 7.56 7.59 -1.38
CA LYS A 23 6.25 8.28 -1.35
C LYS A 23 5.10 7.31 -1.04
N ALA A 24 5.11 6.12 -1.64
CA ALA A 24 4.11 5.10 -1.36
C ALA A 24 4.18 4.65 0.11
N ALA A 25 5.38 4.36 0.62
CA ALA A 25 5.58 4.00 2.02
C ALA A 25 5.06 5.08 2.98
N ALA A 26 5.35 6.36 2.70
CA ALA A 26 4.87 7.47 3.51
C ALA A 26 3.33 7.57 3.53
N ARG A 27 2.65 7.36 2.38
CA ARG A 27 1.17 7.36 2.31
C ARG A 27 0.53 6.25 3.14
N HIS A 28 1.19 5.10 3.24
CA HIS A 28 0.71 3.96 4.02
C HIS A 28 1.22 3.97 5.48
N GLY A 29 1.92 5.04 5.91
CA GLY A 29 2.48 5.14 7.26
C GLY A 29 3.58 4.12 7.56
N LEU A 30 4.18 3.52 6.54
CA LEU A 30 5.23 2.50 6.70
C LEU A 30 6.56 3.16 7.07
N LYS A 31 7.14 2.74 8.20
CA LYS A 31 8.44 3.24 8.66
C LYS A 31 9.56 2.47 7.96
N LEU A 32 10.24 3.10 7.01
CA LEU A 32 11.40 2.51 6.35
C LEU A 32 12.59 2.40 7.32
N ARG A 33 13.25 1.23 7.35
CA ARG A 33 14.41 0.98 8.22
C ARG A 33 15.61 1.85 7.86
N GLN A 34 15.79 2.15 6.57
CA GLN A 34 16.86 3.00 6.08
C GLN A 34 16.35 3.97 5.03
N ASN A 35 16.95 5.15 5.00
CA ASN A 35 16.61 6.21 4.07
C ASN A 35 17.84 6.65 3.26
N TYR A 36 17.78 6.51 1.94
CA TYR A 36 18.87 6.85 1.00
C TYR A 36 18.66 8.19 0.27
N ASN A 37 17.81 9.08 0.77
CA ASN A 37 17.44 10.35 0.11
C ASN A 37 18.64 11.24 -0.24
N ARG A 38 19.72 11.23 0.56
CA ARG A 38 20.91 12.06 0.31
C ARG A 38 21.87 11.44 -0.70
N GLU A 39 22.03 10.12 -0.65
CA GLU A 39 23.10 9.44 -1.39
C GLU A 39 22.66 8.96 -2.77
N ALA A 40 21.42 8.54 -2.92
CA ALA A 40 20.90 8.03 -4.18
C ALA A 40 20.90 9.06 -5.34
N PRO A 41 20.47 10.33 -5.15
CA PRO A 41 20.54 11.33 -6.22
C PRO A 41 22.00 11.71 -6.55
N ARG A 42 22.89 11.71 -5.56
CA ARG A 42 24.33 11.93 -5.78
C ARG A 42 24.93 10.83 -6.65
N LEU A 43 24.61 9.56 -6.38
CA LEU A 43 25.04 8.44 -7.21
C LEU A 43 24.47 8.51 -8.62
N ALA A 44 23.19 8.85 -8.77
CA ALA A 44 22.55 8.99 -10.08
C ALA A 44 23.25 10.04 -10.95
N GLY A 45 23.63 11.19 -10.36
CA GLY A 45 24.42 12.22 -11.03
C GLY A 45 25.85 11.76 -11.40
N GLN A 46 26.53 11.06 -10.48
CA GLN A 46 27.87 10.51 -10.74
C GLN A 46 27.88 9.50 -11.90
N ILE A 47 26.84 8.66 -12.01
CA ILE A 47 26.70 7.70 -13.11
C ILE A 47 26.70 8.42 -14.47
N GLY A 48 25.98 9.55 -14.58
CA GLY A 48 26.00 10.37 -15.80
C GLY A 48 27.39 10.93 -16.12
N ARG A 49 28.12 11.39 -15.10
CA ARG A 49 29.50 11.90 -15.26
C ARG A 49 30.46 10.79 -15.73
N TYR A 50 30.37 9.60 -15.15
CA TYR A 50 31.19 8.46 -15.59
C TYR A 50 30.85 8.01 -17.01
N ALA A 51 29.57 8.07 -17.40
CA ALA A 51 29.15 7.75 -18.76
C ALA A 51 29.77 8.74 -19.77
N HIS A 52 29.72 10.05 -19.46
CA HIS A 52 30.31 11.08 -20.31
C HIS A 52 31.84 10.91 -20.46
N ALA A 53 32.53 10.62 -19.35
CA ALA A 53 33.97 10.34 -19.33
C ALA A 53 34.35 8.93 -19.86
N LYS A 54 33.40 8.14 -20.38
CA LYS A 54 33.59 6.76 -20.86
C LYS A 54 34.18 5.80 -19.82
N GLN A 55 34.04 6.10 -18.52
CA GLN A 55 34.55 5.29 -17.41
C GLN A 55 33.57 4.16 -17.04
N TYR A 56 33.28 3.26 -17.98
CA TYR A 56 32.20 2.28 -17.85
C TYR A 56 32.38 1.30 -16.68
N LYS A 57 33.62 0.94 -16.32
CA LYS A 57 33.89 0.08 -15.15
C LYS A 57 33.40 0.74 -13.84
N ARG A 58 33.68 2.03 -13.64
CA ARG A 58 33.22 2.80 -12.47
C ARG A 58 31.71 3.02 -12.52
N MET A 59 31.19 3.35 -13.70
CA MET A 59 29.76 3.51 -13.95
C MET A 59 28.95 2.27 -13.55
N ARG A 60 29.38 1.07 -14.01
CA ARG A 60 28.71 -0.20 -13.70
C ARG A 60 28.70 -0.52 -12.20
N LYS A 61 29.77 -0.16 -11.48
CA LYS A 61 29.83 -0.30 -10.01
C LYS A 61 28.79 0.61 -9.33
N ALA A 62 28.74 1.88 -9.72
CA ALA A 62 27.76 2.82 -9.17
C ALA A 62 26.31 2.42 -9.47
N LEU A 63 26.03 1.94 -10.69
CA LEU A 63 24.71 1.40 -11.06
C LEU A 63 24.33 0.17 -10.21
N ARG A 64 25.28 -0.73 -9.95
CA ARG A 64 25.06 -1.89 -9.08
C ARG A 64 24.70 -1.47 -7.66
N THR A 65 25.41 -0.48 -7.10
CA THR A 65 25.10 0.08 -5.78
C THR A 65 23.70 0.70 -5.73
N LEU A 66 23.31 1.46 -6.76
CA LEU A 66 22.00 2.07 -6.85
C LEU A 66 20.88 1.00 -6.91
N ARG A 67 21.04 -0.03 -7.75
CA ARG A 67 20.11 -1.17 -7.82
C ARG A 67 19.96 -1.87 -6.47
N SER A 68 21.06 -2.13 -5.77
CA SER A 68 21.03 -2.77 -4.44
C SER A 68 20.26 -1.95 -3.41
N ARG A 69 20.40 -0.61 -3.43
CA ARG A 69 19.67 0.30 -2.52
C ARG A 69 18.16 0.28 -2.81
N VAL A 70 17.79 0.41 -4.08
CA VAL A 70 16.37 0.34 -4.51
C VAL A 70 15.77 -1.02 -4.13
N GLY A 71 16.47 -2.11 -4.43
CA GLY A 71 16.01 -3.45 -4.08
C GLY A 71 15.89 -3.68 -2.57
N ARG A 72 16.71 -3.03 -1.75
CA ARG A 72 16.57 -3.09 -0.28
C ARG A 72 15.30 -2.40 0.18
N VAL A 73 15.04 -1.17 -0.30
CA VAL A 73 13.82 -0.41 0.04
C VAL A 73 12.58 -1.19 -0.41
N MET A 74 12.57 -1.74 -1.62
CA MET A 74 11.47 -2.54 -2.13
C MET A 74 11.19 -3.77 -1.25
N ARG A 75 12.23 -4.51 -0.86
CA ARG A 75 12.11 -5.66 0.05
C ARG A 75 11.65 -5.27 1.45
N ASP A 76 12.08 -4.12 1.96
CA ASP A 76 11.63 -3.59 3.25
C ASP A 76 10.14 -3.25 3.22
N VAL A 77 9.68 -2.60 2.15
CA VAL A 77 8.25 -2.30 1.94
C VAL A 77 7.46 -3.59 1.84
N GLN A 78 7.90 -4.54 1.00
CA GLN A 78 7.22 -5.83 0.84
C GLN A 78 7.06 -6.55 2.18
N ARG A 79 8.15 -6.69 2.95
CA ARG A 79 8.10 -7.32 4.28
C ARG A 79 7.12 -6.64 5.24
N GLN A 80 7.01 -5.30 5.21
CA GLN A 80 6.08 -4.59 6.08
C GLN A 80 4.64 -4.78 5.63
N VAL A 81 4.38 -4.81 4.33
CA VAL A 81 3.06 -5.12 3.77
C VAL A 81 2.67 -6.55 4.14
N ASP A 82 3.59 -7.52 3.98
CA ASP A 82 3.33 -8.91 4.34
C ASP A 82 3.01 -9.04 5.84
N ARG A 83 3.79 -8.41 6.72
CA ARG A 83 3.52 -8.37 8.17
C ARG A 83 2.19 -7.71 8.53
N ALA A 84 1.84 -6.61 7.86
CA ALA A 84 0.56 -5.93 8.04
C ALA A 84 -0.60 -6.81 7.56
N SER A 85 -0.39 -7.60 6.50
CA SER A 85 -1.38 -8.55 6.00
C SER A 85 -1.53 -9.77 6.91
N ASP A 86 -0.45 -10.26 7.53
CA ASP A 86 -0.48 -11.42 8.43
C ASP A 86 -1.14 -11.06 9.77
N SER A 87 -0.83 -9.89 10.31
CA SER A 87 -1.56 -9.29 11.44
C SER A 87 -3.00 -8.89 11.08
N GLY A 88 -3.26 -8.60 9.80
CA GLY A 88 -4.58 -8.33 9.23
C GLY A 88 -5.41 -9.58 8.93
N ARG A 89 -4.81 -10.77 8.72
CA ARG A 89 -5.54 -12.03 8.47
C ARG A 89 -6.35 -12.48 9.69
N VAL A 90 -5.91 -12.15 10.90
CA VAL A 90 -6.68 -12.38 12.14
C VAL A 90 -7.87 -11.41 12.26
N ALA A 91 -7.86 -10.27 11.55
CA ALA A 91 -8.91 -9.24 11.62
C ALA A 91 -9.82 -9.17 10.37
N TYR A 92 -9.45 -9.81 9.26
CA TYR A 92 -10.22 -9.74 8.01
C TYR A 92 -11.40 -10.71 7.95
N SER A 93 -11.45 -11.75 8.82
CA SER A 93 -12.63 -12.63 8.94
C SER A 93 -13.80 -11.97 9.67
N SER A 94 -13.55 -10.93 10.48
CA SER A 94 -14.59 -10.27 11.27
C SER A 94 -15.00 -8.88 10.75
N ARG A 95 -14.18 -8.23 9.91
CA ARG A 95 -14.41 -6.85 9.45
C ARG A 95 -14.98 -6.71 8.04
N MET A 96 -14.98 -7.80 7.25
CA MET A 96 -15.72 -7.90 6.00
C MET A 96 -16.86 -8.91 6.12
N GLN A 97 -17.80 -8.63 7.03
CA GLN A 97 -19.19 -9.05 6.80
C GLN A 97 -19.98 -7.81 6.39
N PRO A 98 -20.48 -7.74 5.14
CA PRO A 98 -21.46 -6.72 4.76
C PRO A 98 -22.70 -6.90 5.63
N ARG A 99 -23.17 -5.81 6.23
CA ARG A 99 -24.39 -5.75 7.08
C ARG A 99 -25.68 -6.25 6.38
N TRP A 100 -25.63 -6.47 5.07
CA TRP A 100 -26.75 -6.96 4.25
C TRP A 100 -26.97 -8.48 4.34
N LEU A 101 -26.01 -9.27 4.84
CA LEU A 101 -26.16 -10.73 4.95
C LEU A 101 -27.06 -11.18 6.12
N ASN A 102 -27.59 -10.25 6.91
CA ASN A 102 -28.56 -10.49 7.99
C ASN A 102 -29.88 -9.71 7.78
N SER A 103 -30.20 -9.33 6.54
CA SER A 103 -31.41 -8.57 6.21
C SER A 103 -32.57 -9.38 5.62
N SER A 104 -32.50 -10.71 5.72
CA SER A 104 -33.61 -11.63 5.44
C SER A 104 -34.04 -12.40 6.69
N VAL A 105 -34.30 -11.69 7.78
CA VAL A 105 -35.20 -12.18 8.83
C VAL A 105 -36.16 -11.07 9.26
N PRO A 106 -37.39 -11.00 8.72
CA PRO A 106 -38.39 -10.10 9.24
C PRO A 106 -38.90 -10.65 10.58
N ARG A 107 -38.35 -10.14 11.69
CA ARG A 107 -38.96 -10.25 13.02
C ARG A 107 -40.03 -9.17 13.16
N LYS A 108 -41.28 -9.61 13.07
CA LYS A 108 -42.50 -9.09 13.73
C LYS A 108 -43.15 -7.82 13.14
N PHE A 109 -44.22 -8.05 12.38
CA PHE A 109 -45.43 -7.23 12.49
C PHE A 109 -46.28 -7.85 13.62
N ARG A 110 -46.24 -7.25 14.82
CA ARG A 110 -47.08 -7.64 15.96
C ARG A 110 -47.75 -6.38 16.52
N ARG A 111 -48.99 -6.14 16.08
CA ARG A 111 -50.11 -5.35 16.66
C ARG A 111 -50.99 -4.92 15.46
N SER A 112 -52.30 -5.05 15.44
CA SER A 112 -53.28 -4.98 16.54
C SER A 112 -54.69 -5.38 16.07
N ARG A 113 -55.45 -5.96 17.01
CA ARG A 113 -56.90 -5.72 17.25
C ARG A 113 -57.87 -5.94 16.08
N SER A 114 -58.54 -7.09 16.11
CA SER A 114 -59.97 -7.12 15.84
C SER A 114 -60.63 -8.10 16.82
N CYS A 115 -61.64 -7.61 17.54
CA CYS A 115 -62.90 -8.32 17.86
C CYS A 115 -62.79 -9.75 18.46
N ARG A 116 -63.32 -10.09 19.63
CA ARG A 116 -64.53 -9.67 20.37
C ARG A 116 -64.47 -10.32 21.76
N ARG A 117 -65.14 -9.67 22.73
CA ARG A 117 -66.05 -10.20 23.78
C ARG A 117 -65.85 -11.68 24.18
N THR A 118 -65.64 -12.01 25.44
CA THR A 118 -66.61 -11.91 26.57
C THR A 118 -65.85 -11.73 27.90
N LEU A 119 -66.24 -10.79 28.80
CA LEU A 119 -67.15 -10.98 29.95
C LEU A 119 -66.79 -12.25 30.75
N THR A 120 -66.56 -12.30 32.07
CA THR A 120 -66.82 -11.46 33.26
C THR A 120 -66.11 -12.21 34.42
N VAL A 121 -65.31 -11.56 35.27
CA VAL A 121 -65.62 -11.18 36.67
C VAL A 121 -65.89 -12.37 37.62
N SER A 122 -64.90 -12.58 38.51
CA SER A 122 -64.98 -12.83 39.96
C SER A 122 -65.67 -14.07 40.57
N LEU A 123 -64.99 -14.49 41.65
CA LEU A 123 -65.45 -15.07 42.93
C LEU A 123 -65.37 -16.59 43.13
N ARG A 124 -64.48 -16.91 44.08
CA ARG A 124 -64.41 -18.07 44.99
C ARG A 124 -63.81 -19.37 44.45
#